data_AF-A0A7C7EN15-F1
#
_entry.id   AF-A0A7C7EN15-F1
#
_cell.length_a   1.000
_cell.length_b   1.000
_cell.length_c   1.000
_cell.angle_alpha   90.00
_cell.angle_beta   90.00
_cell.angle_gamma   90.00
#
_symmetry.space_group_name_H-M   'P 1'
#
loop_
_entity.id
_entity.type
_entity.pdbx_description
1 polymer ?
#
loop_
_entity_poly.entity_id
_entity_poly.type
_entity_poly.pdbx_seq_one_letter_code
_entity_poly.pdbx_strand_id
1 'polypeptide(L)' 'MHKKLFVPGPVEVGEDVLSKMATPMIGHRSKDASDLQKGITNKLKKLFYTENEILLSTSSG' A
#
# COMPACT_ATOMS: atom_id res chain seq x y z
N MET A 1 -6.62 -9.32 23.45
CA MET A 1 -7.65 -9.79 22.50
C MET A 1 -7.88 -8.68 21.48
N HIS A 2 -7.67 -8.98 20.20
CA HIS A 2 -7.97 -8.04 19.10
C HIS A 2 -9.48 -7.84 18.97
N LYS A 3 -9.94 -6.62 18.69
CA LYS A 3 -11.38 -6.31 18.56
C LYS A 3 -11.75 -6.29 17.10
N LYS A 4 -12.69 -7.17 16.70
CA LYS A 4 -13.21 -7.18 15.34
C LYS A 4 -14.13 -5.99 15.10
N LEU A 5 -13.81 -5.18 14.08
CA LEU A 5 -14.59 -4.00 13.71
C LEU A 5 -15.64 -4.34 12.64
N PHE A 6 -16.89 -3.90 12.83
CA PHE A 6 -18.00 -4.06 11.89
C PHE A 6 -18.50 -2.68 11.40
N VAL A 7 -17.57 -1.80 11.03
CA VAL A 7 -17.83 -0.45 10.52
C VAL A 7 -17.33 -0.33 9.06
N PRO A 8 -17.78 0.65 8.25
CA PRO A 8 -17.36 0.76 6.85
C PRO A 8 -15.90 1.23 6.65
N GLY A 9 -15.19 1.56 7.74
CA GLY A 9 -13.79 1.94 7.73
C GLY A 9 -13.38 2.56 9.07
N PRO A 10 -12.20 2.21 9.64
CA PRO A 10 -11.27 1.17 9.21
C PRO A 10 -11.84 -0.26 9.38
N VAL A 11 -11.31 -1.22 8.62
CA VAL A 11 -11.70 -2.64 8.65
C VAL A 11 -10.51 -3.54 9.00
N GLU A 12 -10.76 -4.82 9.20
CA GLU A 12 -9.71 -5.83 9.43
C GLU A 12 -8.67 -5.85 8.30
N VAL A 13 -7.39 -5.89 8.67
CA VAL A 13 -6.26 -5.95 7.74
C VAL A 13 -5.75 -7.39 7.66
N GLY A 14 -5.47 -7.88 6.46
CA GLY A 14 -4.91 -9.22 6.27
C GLY A 14 -3.59 -9.43 7.00
N GLU A 15 -3.36 -10.66 7.51
CA GLU A 15 -2.16 -11.01 8.27
C GLU A 15 -0.87 -10.83 7.46
N ASP A 16 -0.92 -11.06 6.15
CA ASP A 16 0.20 -10.88 5.23
C ASP A 16 0.59 -9.40 5.10
N VAL A 17 -0.40 -8.50 5.02
CA VAL A 17 -0.20 -7.05 4.99
C VAL A 17 0.38 -6.56 6.32
N LEU A 18 -0.19 -7.00 7.46
CA LEU A 18 0.33 -6.66 8.79
C LEU A 18 1.78 -7.13 8.96
N SER A 19 2.10 -8.34 8.51
CA SER A 19 3.46 -8.88 8.54
C SER A 19 4.44 -8.06 7.70
N LYS A 20 4.00 -7.53 6.55
CA LYS A 20 4.84 -6.63 5.74
C LYS A 20 5.04 -5.27 6.38
N MET A 21 4.00 -4.71 7.01
CA MET A 21 4.11 -3.45 7.74
C MET A 21 5.04 -3.54 8.96
N ALA A 22 5.23 -4.74 9.51
CA ALA A 22 6.15 -4.99 10.62
C ALA A 22 7.64 -5.10 10.19
N THR A 23 7.95 -5.03 8.89
CA THR A 23 9.34 -5.11 8.41
C THR A 23 10.10 -3.79 8.65
N PRO A 24 11.44 -3.83 8.76
CA PRO A 24 12.24 -2.61 8.89
C PRO A 24 12.03 -1.66 7.71
N MET A 25 12.04 -0.35 8.00
CA MET A 25 11.89 0.67 6.96
C MET A 25 13.08 0.68 6.00
N ILE A 26 12.78 0.92 4.72
CA ILE A 26 13.76 1.21 3.69
C ILE A 26 13.92 2.73 3.50
N GLY A 27 15.09 3.17 3.02
CA GLY A 27 15.33 4.58 2.74
C GLY A 27 14.55 5.09 1.52
N HIS A 28 13.90 6.25 1.62
CA HIS A 28 13.07 6.83 0.55
C HIS A 28 13.80 7.14 -0.76
N ARG A 29 15.14 7.25 -0.75
CA ARG A 29 15.98 7.45 -1.95
C ARG A 29 16.69 6.17 -2.40
N SER A 30 16.39 5.03 -1.81
CA SER A 30 17.02 3.76 -2.17
C SER A 30 16.46 3.21 -3.49
N LYS A 31 17.22 2.28 -4.08
CA LYS A 31 16.74 1.50 -5.23
C LYS A 31 15.50 0.68 -4.85
N ASP A 32 15.47 0.11 -3.66
CA ASP A 32 14.35 -0.69 -3.16
C ASP A 32 13.05 0.12 -3.09
N ALA A 33 13.12 1.40 -2.67
CA ALA A 33 11.95 2.27 -2.63
C ALA A 33 11.43 2.58 -4.06
N SER A 34 12.35 2.79 -5.00
CA SER A 34 12.01 3.02 -6.42
C SER A 34 11.35 1.80 -7.06
N ASP A 35 11.89 0.61 -6.80
CA ASP A 35 11.35 -0.66 -7.29
C ASP A 35 9.96 -0.94 -6.68
N LEU A 36 9.79 -0.68 -5.37
CA LEU A 36 8.52 -0.79 -4.68
C LEU A 36 7.47 0.16 -5.29
N GLN A 37 7.80 1.45 -5.46
CA GLN A 37 6.89 2.43 -6.04
C GLN A 37 6.48 2.06 -7.46
N LYS A 38 7.42 1.63 -8.31
CA LYS A 38 7.12 1.14 -9.67
C LYS A 38 6.17 -0.06 -9.64
N GLY A 39 6.38 -0.99 -8.71
CA GLY A 39 5.51 -2.14 -8.50
C GLY A 39 4.08 -1.74 -8.10
N ILE A 40 3.93 -0.75 -7.22
CA ILE A 40 2.63 -0.20 -6.81
C ILE A 40 1.93 0.45 -8.01
N THR A 41 2.60 1.38 -8.70
CA THR A 41 2.05 2.08 -9.87
C THR A 41 1.54 1.11 -10.94
N ASN A 42 2.31 0.08 -11.28
CA ASN A 42 1.91 -0.91 -12.29
C ASN A 42 0.67 -1.71 -11.89
N LYS A 43 0.53 -2.04 -10.60
CA LYS A 43 -0.66 -2.74 -10.10
C LYS A 43 -1.88 -1.83 -10.09
N LEU A 44 -1.72 -0.57 -9.70
CA LEU A 44 -2.80 0.41 -9.69
C LEU A 44 -3.31 0.74 -11.10
N LYS A 45 -2.42 0.85 -12.10
CA LYS A 45 -2.82 1.01 -13.51
C LYS A 45 -3.73 -0.14 -13.99
N LYS A 46 -3.39 -1.38 -13.61
CA LYS A 46 -4.23 -2.55 -13.90
C LYS A 46 -5.56 -2.51 -13.17
N LEU A 47 -5.56 -2.15 -11.89
CA LEU A 47 -6.76 -2.06 -11.06
C LEU A 47 -7.75 -1.02 -11.59
N PHE A 48 -7.24 0.15 -12.01
CA PHE A 48 -8.04 1.27 -12.52
C PHE A 48 -8.27 1.23 -14.03
N TYR A 49 -7.79 0.20 -14.74
CA TYR A 49 -7.89 0.07 -16.19
C TYR A 49 -7.42 1.34 -16.94
N THR A 50 -6.27 1.90 -16.52
CA THR A 50 -5.77 3.18 -17.05
C THR A 50 -4.31 3.10 -17.45
N GLU A 51 -3.95 3.88 -18.48
CA GLU A 51 -2.57 4.12 -18.89
C GLU A 51 -1.99 5.41 -18.31
N ASN A 52 -2.84 6.26 -17.70
CA ASN A 52 -2.45 7.54 -17.11
C ASN A 52 -1.43 7.38 -15.99
N GLU A 53 -0.74 8.47 -15.66
CA GLU A 53 0.16 8.51 -14.52
C GLU A 53 -0.62 8.33 -13.21
N ILE A 54 -0.05 7.55 -12.29
CA ILE A 54 -0.59 7.35 -10.94
C ILE A 54 0.31 8.10 -9.97
N LEU A 55 -0.26 9.11 -9.30
CA LEU A 55 0.39 9.83 -8.23
C LEU A 55 -0.01 9.22 -6.88
N LEU A 56 0.98 8.92 -6.06
CA LEU A 56 0.77 8.44 -4.69
C LEU A 56 0.86 9.64 -3.74
N SER A 57 -0.21 9.89 -2.99
CA SER A 57 -0.24 10.88 -1.92
C SER A 57 -0.19 10.18 -0.57
N THR A 58 0.66 10.65 0.33
CA THR A 58 0.71 10.18 1.72
C THR A 58 -0.40 10.84 2.53
N SER A 59 -1.65 10.50 2.21
CA SER A 59 -2.87 11.04 2.81
C SER A 59 -3.98 9.98 2.88
N SER A 60 -5.07 10.29 3.59
CA SER A 60 -6.32 9.55 3.39
C SER A 60 -6.94 9.87 2.03
N GLY A 61 -7.84 9.01 1.57
CA GLY A 61 -8.75 9.28 0.46
C GLY A 61 -9.95 10.12 0.88
#